data_AF-A0A1J0VLV0-F1
#
_entry.id   AF-A0A1J0VLV0-F1
#
_cell.length_a   1.000
_cell.length_b   1.000
_cell.length_c   1.000
_cell.angle_alpha   90.00
_cell.angle_beta   90.00
_cell.angle_gamma   90.00
#
_symmetry.space_group_name_H-M   'P 1'
#
loop_
_entity.id
_entity.type
_entity.pdbx_description
1 polymer ?
#
loop_
_entity_poly.entity_id
_entity_poly.type
_entity_poly.pdbx_seq_one_letter_code
_entity_poly.pdbx_strand_id
1 'polypeptide(L)'
;MQQLRCTPMLGVSPLQHFPIDLTAGKQLIGQVDLIAPTPTIEIEDVEMPPKFACYPLVDQIADKLCAMYEFHGEAGDPSTRYRDLADLLLIIRTSDFDAGLFGLALDHQRRHRMSLELPVAIGVPGPAWNASYPASARLVKGLPEELHQLAVALECLAVCMDPILAGRVTVGKWDHTAQRWSRSTDPFGGL
;
A
#
# COMPACT_ATOMS: atom_id res chain seq x y z
N MET A 1 15.97 -4.08 -8.81
CA MET A 1 15.16 -5.18 -8.26
C MET A 1 15.75 -6.48 -8.76
N GLN A 2 16.00 -7.45 -7.88
CA GLN A 2 16.49 -8.78 -8.25
C GLN A 2 15.45 -9.81 -7.82
N GLN A 3 15.09 -10.75 -8.69
CA GLN A 3 14.22 -11.86 -8.32
C GLN A 3 15.08 -13.07 -7.96
N LEU A 4 14.83 -13.62 -6.78
CA LEU A 4 15.41 -14.86 -6.30
C LEU A 4 14.33 -15.96 -6.33
N ARG A 5 14.77 -17.21 -6.39
CA ARG A 5 13.87 -18.37 -6.33
C ARG A 5 14.16 -19.15 -5.06
N CYS A 6 13.14 -19.36 -4.24
CA CYS A 6 13.20 -20.23 -3.09
C CYS A 6 12.50 -21.56 -3.40
N THR A 7 13.15 -22.68 -3.07
CA THR A 7 12.53 -24.01 -3.11
C THR A 7 12.65 -24.60 -1.70
N PRO A 8 11.58 -24.53 -0.88
CA PRO A 8 11.59 -25.16 0.43
C PRO A 8 11.65 -26.69 0.30
N MET A 9 12.24 -27.35 1.30
CA MET A 9 12.41 -28.80 1.35
C MET A 9 11.68 -29.37 2.58
N LEU A 10 11.00 -30.51 2.42
CA LEU A 10 10.52 -31.33 3.52
C LEU A 10 11.36 -32.63 3.56
N GLY A 11 12.32 -32.69 4.48
CA GLY A 11 13.37 -33.71 4.42
C GLY A 11 14.19 -33.57 3.12
N VAL A 12 14.18 -34.60 2.29
CA VAL A 12 14.85 -34.60 0.96
C VAL A 12 13.90 -34.24 -0.19
N SER A 13 12.61 -34.07 0.09
CA SER A 13 11.59 -33.81 -0.93
C SER A 13 11.42 -32.30 -1.15
N PRO A 14 11.62 -31.79 -2.37
CA PRO A 14 11.34 -30.39 -2.68
C PRO A 14 9.83 -30.13 -2.66
N LEU A 15 9.45 -28.99 -2.11
CA LEU A 15 8.09 -28.46 -2.17
C LEU A 15 7.95 -27.46 -3.33
N GLN A 16 6.79 -26.80 -3.42
CA GLN A 16 6.55 -25.78 -4.43
C GLN A 16 7.51 -24.59 -4.27
N HIS A 17 8.16 -24.21 -5.37
CA HIS A 17 9.00 -23.03 -5.39
C HIS A 17 8.16 -21.74 -5.42
N PHE A 18 8.69 -20.67 -4.84
CA PHE A 18 8.09 -19.35 -4.90
C PHE A 18 9.16 -18.27 -5.18
N PRO A 19 8.80 -17.20 -5.90
CA PRO A 19 9.70 -16.09 -6.15
C PRO A 19 9.86 -15.21 -4.91
N ILE A 20 11.04 -14.60 -4.75
CA ILE A 20 11.33 -13.58 -3.76
C ILE A 20 11.90 -12.37 -4.50
N ASP A 21 11.18 -11.25 -4.49
CA ASP A 21 11.67 -10.01 -5.07
C ASP A 21 12.47 -9.22 -4.02
N LEU A 22 13.76 -9.03 -4.30
CA LEU A 22 14.69 -8.29 -3.45
C LEU A 22 14.92 -6.88 -4.01
N THR A 23 14.66 -5.88 -3.17
CA THR A 23 15.00 -4.49 -3.44
C THR A 23 15.87 -3.96 -2.30
N ALA A 24 17.02 -3.38 -2.64
CA ALA A 24 17.97 -2.82 -1.70
C ALA A 24 18.04 -1.29 -1.85
N GLY A 25 18.56 -0.60 -0.83
CA GLY A 25 18.82 0.84 -0.87
C GLY A 25 17.58 1.73 -0.67
N LYS A 26 16.45 1.19 -0.21
CA LYS A 26 15.30 2.00 0.21
C LYS A 26 15.58 2.64 1.56
N GLN A 27 15.49 3.96 1.64
CA GLN A 27 15.32 4.64 2.92
C GLN A 27 13.89 4.40 3.42
N LEU A 28 13.76 4.02 4.69
CA LEU A 28 12.47 3.82 5.35
C LEU A 28 12.07 5.11 6.05
N ILE A 29 10.82 5.54 5.87
CA ILE A 29 10.29 6.75 6.49
C ILE A 29 9.49 6.42 7.75
N GLY A 30 8.59 5.44 7.64
CA GLY A 30 7.79 4.97 8.75
C GLY A 30 8.56 4.01 9.67
N GLN A 31 7.90 3.64 10.76
CA GLN A 31 8.40 2.62 11.67
C GLN A 31 8.23 1.22 11.08
N VAL A 32 9.24 0.37 11.25
CA VAL A 32 9.14 -1.06 10.94
C VAL A 32 8.29 -1.74 12.00
N ASP A 33 7.20 -2.36 11.55
CA ASP A 33 6.34 -3.16 12.41
C ASP A 33 6.87 -4.58 12.52
N LEU A 34 6.85 -5.14 13.74
CA LEU A 34 7.22 -6.53 14.01
C LEU A 34 5.94 -7.34 14.26
N ILE A 35 5.45 -8.01 13.21
CA ILE A 35 4.19 -8.75 13.26
C ILE A 35 4.47 -10.23 13.53
N ALA A 36 3.86 -10.80 14.56
CA ALA A 36 3.85 -12.25 14.75
C ALA A 36 2.84 -12.88 13.77
N PRO A 37 3.28 -13.66 12.78
CA PRO A 37 2.36 -14.27 11.85
C PRO A 37 1.62 -15.43 12.51
N THR A 38 0.34 -15.60 12.19
CA THR A 38 -0.41 -16.80 12.56
C THR A 38 -0.14 -17.89 11.52
N PRO A 39 0.47 -19.03 11.89
CA PRO A 39 0.71 -20.11 10.94
C PRO A 39 -0.60 -20.67 10.40
N THR A 40 -0.67 -20.87 9.08
CA THR A 40 -1.80 -21.57 8.45
C THR A 40 -1.73 -23.09 8.69
N ILE A 41 -0.52 -23.61 8.92
CA ILE A 41 -0.22 -25.02 9.14
C ILE A 41 0.69 -25.10 10.36
N GLU A 42 0.31 -25.92 11.33
CA GLU A 42 1.16 -26.28 12.46
C GLU A 42 1.88 -27.59 12.14
N ILE A 43 3.20 -27.64 12.39
CA ILE A 43 4.03 -28.83 12.18
C ILE A 43 4.70 -29.12 13.52
N GLU A 44 4.51 -30.32 14.05
CA GLU A 44 4.85 -30.71 15.44
C GLU A 44 6.30 -30.40 15.84
N ASP A 45 7.24 -30.54 14.89
CA ASP A 45 8.68 -30.34 15.10
C ASP A 45 9.24 -29.04 14.49
N VAL A 46 8.37 -28.09 14.11
CA VAL A 46 8.80 -26.80 13.54
C VAL A 46 8.45 -25.68 14.50
N GLU A 47 9.47 -24.92 14.92
CA GLU A 47 9.28 -23.76 15.77
C GLU A 47 8.35 -22.73 15.10
N MET A 48 7.59 -22.03 15.95
CA MET A 48 6.76 -20.92 15.49
C MET A 48 7.62 -19.89 14.75
N PRO A 49 7.15 -19.36 13.61
CA PRO A 49 7.89 -18.34 12.87
C PRO A 49 8.19 -17.13 13.76
N PRO A 50 9.38 -16.53 13.61
CA PRO A 50 9.71 -15.30 14.33
C PRO A 50 8.78 -14.16 13.89
N LYS A 51 8.78 -13.07 14.64
CA LYS A 51 8.12 -11.84 14.18
C LYS A 51 8.72 -11.38 12.87
N PHE A 52 7.87 -11.05 11.91
CA PHE A 52 8.28 -10.52 10.61
C PHE A 52 8.42 -9.01 10.69
N ALA A 53 9.55 -8.51 10.22
CA ALA A 53 9.76 -7.09 9.97
C ALA A 53 8.99 -6.69 8.70
N CYS A 54 7.90 -5.97 8.88
CA CYS A 54 7.08 -5.47 7.80
C CYS A 54 7.61 -4.14 7.29
N TYR A 55 7.60 -3.97 5.97
CA TYR A 55 7.87 -2.68 5.35
C TYR A 55 6.90 -1.63 5.93
N PRO A 56 7.35 -0.43 6.32
CA PRO A 56 6.49 0.47 7.08
C PRO A 56 5.20 0.82 6.34
N LEU A 57 4.10 0.98 7.09
CA LEU A 57 2.78 1.18 6.51
C LEU A 57 2.71 2.43 5.60
N VAL A 58 3.21 3.57 6.06
CA VAL A 58 3.20 4.82 5.27
C VAL A 58 4.04 4.70 3.99
N ASP A 59 5.14 3.94 4.05
CA ASP A 59 5.98 3.66 2.89
C ASP A 59 5.28 2.71 1.90
N GLN A 60 4.50 1.73 2.39
CA GLN A 60 3.65 0.87 1.55
C GLN A 60 2.57 1.69 0.84
N ILE A 61 1.85 2.55 1.56
CA ILE A 61 0.79 3.39 1.01
C ILE A 61 1.37 4.31 -0.08
N ALA A 62 2.48 4.99 0.21
CA ALA A 62 3.14 5.86 -0.75
C ALA A 62 3.62 5.11 -2.00
N ASP A 63 4.28 3.96 -1.82
CA ASP A 63 4.79 3.14 -2.94
C ASP A 63 3.67 2.67 -3.87
N LYS A 64 2.52 2.26 -3.29
CA LYS A 64 1.32 1.84 -4.02
C LYS A 64 0.64 2.99 -4.74
N LEU A 65 0.43 4.12 -4.07
CA LEU A 65 -0.21 5.29 -4.67
C LEU A 65 0.62 5.83 -5.83
N CYS A 66 1.94 5.92 -5.67
CA CYS A 66 2.85 6.32 -6.72
C CYS A 66 2.87 5.33 -7.89
N ALA A 67 2.89 4.02 -7.61
CA ALA A 67 2.86 3.00 -8.67
C ALA A 67 1.53 2.98 -9.44
N MET A 68 0.42 3.35 -8.79
CA MET A 68 -0.88 3.47 -9.42
C MET A 68 -0.92 4.56 -10.51
N TYR A 69 -0.15 5.65 -10.34
CA TYR A 69 -0.11 6.79 -11.27
C TYR A 69 1.17 6.88 -12.11
N GLU A 70 2.03 5.86 -12.06
CA GLU A 70 3.26 5.85 -12.84
C GLU A 70 2.98 5.54 -14.31
N PHE A 71 3.75 6.17 -15.20
CA PHE A 71 3.74 5.89 -16.63
C PHE A 71 4.98 5.05 -16.99
N HIS A 72 4.82 4.14 -17.95
CA HIS A 72 5.85 3.17 -18.31
C HIS A 72 6.16 3.17 -19.81
N GLY A 73 7.41 2.83 -20.14
CA GLY A 73 7.88 2.75 -21.52
C GLY A 73 8.02 4.11 -22.21
N GLU A 74 8.56 4.11 -23.42
CA GLU A 74 8.76 5.33 -24.21
C GLU A 74 7.44 5.96 -24.67
N ALA A 75 6.39 5.16 -24.82
CA ALA A 75 5.05 5.61 -25.21
C ALA A 75 4.28 6.29 -24.06
N GLY A 76 4.78 6.20 -22.82
CA GLY A 76 4.09 6.74 -21.65
C GLY A 76 2.78 6.01 -21.37
N ASP A 77 2.81 4.68 -21.35
CA ASP A 77 1.63 3.86 -21.07
C ASP A 77 1.22 4.01 -19.59
N PRO A 78 -0.07 4.24 -19.29
CA PRO A 78 -0.55 4.30 -17.92
C PRO A 78 -0.32 2.98 -17.16
N SER A 79 -0.12 3.09 -15.85
CA SER A 79 0.02 1.94 -14.94
C SER A 79 -1.10 0.90 -15.09
N THR A 80 -0.71 -0.38 -15.01
CA THR A 80 -1.63 -1.53 -14.94
C THR A 80 -1.71 -2.14 -13.54
N ARG A 81 -1.28 -1.37 -12.53
CA ARG A 81 -1.28 -1.74 -11.11
C ARG A 81 -2.68 -1.74 -10.49
N TYR A 82 -3.66 -2.36 -11.13
CA TYR A 82 -5.07 -2.36 -10.69
C TYR A 82 -5.26 -2.84 -9.25
N ARG A 83 -4.44 -3.81 -8.82
CA ARG A 83 -4.47 -4.38 -7.47
C ARG A 83 -4.05 -3.39 -6.39
N ASP A 84 -3.20 -2.40 -6.71
CA ASP A 84 -2.75 -1.44 -5.70
C ASP A 84 -3.90 -0.57 -5.19
N LEU A 85 -4.93 -0.27 -6.02
CA LEU A 85 -6.14 0.41 -5.56
C LEU A 85 -6.89 -0.43 -4.52
N ALA A 86 -7.07 -1.73 -4.77
CA ALA A 86 -7.72 -2.63 -3.83
C ALA A 86 -6.93 -2.77 -2.52
N ASP A 87 -5.60 -2.85 -2.59
CA ASP A 87 -4.73 -2.91 -1.41
C ASP A 87 -4.80 -1.61 -0.60
N LEU A 88 -4.79 -0.45 -1.26
CA LEU A 88 -4.95 0.85 -0.60
C LEU A 88 -6.30 0.95 0.11
N LEU A 89 -7.38 0.47 -0.51
CA LEU A 89 -8.71 0.43 0.09
C LEU A 89 -8.78 -0.46 1.33
N LEU A 90 -8.12 -1.62 1.30
CA LEU A 90 -7.98 -2.45 2.50
C LEU A 90 -7.21 -1.73 3.60
N ILE A 91 -6.09 -1.09 3.25
CA ILE A 91 -5.25 -0.38 4.22
C ILE A 91 -6.03 0.75 4.90
N ILE A 92 -6.65 1.67 4.15
CA ILE A 92 -7.38 2.80 4.75
C ILE A 92 -8.60 2.36 5.57
N ARG A 93 -9.10 1.14 5.37
CA ARG A 93 -10.24 0.57 6.13
C ARG A 93 -9.84 -0.24 7.35
N THR A 94 -8.56 -0.54 7.53
CA THR A 94 -8.08 -1.44 8.59
C THR A 94 -6.95 -0.86 9.42
N SER A 95 -6.33 0.22 8.96
CA SER A 95 -5.11 0.73 9.56
C SER A 95 -5.18 2.24 9.72
N ASP A 96 -4.75 2.70 10.89
CA ASP A 96 -4.49 4.11 11.11
C ASP A 96 -3.06 4.46 10.69
N PHE A 97 -2.83 5.70 10.28
CA PHE A 97 -1.49 6.20 10.00
C PHE A 97 -1.39 7.72 10.15
N ASP A 98 -0.17 8.19 10.39
CA ASP A 98 0.14 9.61 10.60
C ASP A 98 0.26 10.36 9.26
N ALA A 99 -0.36 11.54 9.19
CA ALA A 99 -0.38 12.38 7.99
C ALA A 99 1.01 12.90 7.63
N GLY A 100 1.81 13.30 8.63
CA GLY A 100 3.14 13.87 8.43
C GLY A 100 4.12 12.82 7.90
N LEU A 101 4.14 11.64 8.53
CA LEU A 101 4.95 10.51 8.06
C LEU A 101 4.53 10.06 6.66
N PHE A 102 3.22 10.02 6.37
CA PHE A 102 2.74 9.70 5.03
C PHE A 102 3.16 10.76 3.99
N GLY A 103 3.05 12.05 4.31
CA GLY A 103 3.55 13.13 3.46
C GLY A 103 5.05 13.00 3.15
N LEU A 104 5.86 12.71 4.17
CA LEU A 104 7.30 12.46 3.99
C LEU A 104 7.58 11.25 3.10
N ALA A 105 6.81 10.17 3.24
CA ALA A 105 6.92 8.97 2.42
C ALA A 105 6.54 9.25 0.95
N LEU A 106 5.48 10.03 0.70
CA LEU A 106 5.12 10.46 -0.65
C LEU A 106 6.21 11.33 -1.29
N ASP A 107 6.73 12.32 -0.56
CA ASP A 107 7.80 13.17 -1.07
C ASP A 107 9.07 12.39 -1.37
N HIS A 108 9.38 11.38 -0.55
CA HIS A 108 10.48 10.46 -0.82
C HIS A 108 10.24 9.69 -2.13
N GLN A 109 9.06 9.10 -2.34
CA GLN A 109 8.75 8.41 -3.59
C GLN A 109 8.84 9.33 -4.82
N ARG A 110 8.31 10.56 -4.74
CA ARG A 110 8.37 11.56 -5.82
C ARG A 110 9.80 11.90 -6.22
N ARG A 111 10.70 12.07 -5.23
CA ARG A 111 12.11 12.36 -5.48
C ARG A 111 12.85 11.20 -6.19
N HIS A 112 12.39 9.96 -6.00
CA HIS A 112 13.00 8.78 -6.60
C HIS A 112 12.37 8.35 -7.93
N ARG A 113 11.21 8.89 -8.31
CA ARG A 113 10.49 8.57 -9.55
C ARG A 113 10.38 9.83 -10.43
N MET A 114 11.41 10.09 -11.22
CA MET A 114 11.55 11.37 -11.94
C MET A 114 10.42 11.69 -12.93
N SER A 115 9.73 10.68 -13.46
CA SER A 115 8.61 10.84 -14.40
C SER A 115 7.24 10.78 -13.73
N LEU A 116 7.17 10.72 -12.39
CA LEU A 116 5.90 10.62 -11.68
C LEU A 116 5.28 12.00 -11.46
N GLU A 117 4.09 12.18 -12.01
CA GLU A 117 3.19 13.29 -11.68
C GLU A 117 1.98 12.74 -10.92
N LEU A 118 1.99 12.91 -9.59
CA LEU A 118 0.81 12.59 -8.78
C LEU A 118 -0.30 13.62 -9.06
N PRO A 119 -1.56 13.18 -9.19
CA PRO A 119 -2.66 14.10 -9.34
C PRO A 119 -2.92 14.85 -8.03
N VAL A 120 -3.56 16.02 -8.14
CA VAL A 120 -4.00 16.81 -6.97
C VAL A 120 -5.25 16.23 -6.29
N ALA A 121 -5.94 15.32 -6.98
CA ALA A 121 -7.10 14.57 -6.50
C ALA A 121 -7.13 13.19 -7.17
N ILE A 122 -7.62 12.18 -6.47
CA ILE A 122 -7.75 10.82 -6.99
C ILE A 122 -8.67 10.81 -8.21
N GLY A 123 -8.14 10.25 -9.29
CA GLY A 123 -8.86 10.01 -10.55
C GLY A 123 -8.44 8.69 -11.18
N VAL A 124 -9.10 8.34 -12.28
CA VAL A 124 -8.79 7.13 -13.05
C VAL A 124 -7.37 7.25 -13.63
N PRO A 125 -6.44 6.33 -13.30
CA PRO A 125 -5.05 6.45 -13.78
C PRO A 125 -4.88 6.26 -15.30
N GLY A 126 -5.78 5.51 -15.94
CA GLY A 126 -5.75 5.31 -17.39
C GLY A 126 -6.99 4.62 -17.96
N PRO A 127 -7.18 4.62 -19.29
CA PRO A 127 -8.42 4.18 -19.93
C PRO A 127 -8.76 2.70 -19.67
N ALA A 128 -7.76 1.84 -19.54
CA ALA A 128 -7.94 0.41 -19.30
C ALA A 128 -8.51 0.08 -17.91
N TRP A 129 -8.43 1.01 -16.94
CA TRP A 129 -8.82 0.76 -15.56
C TRP A 129 -10.30 0.40 -15.40
N ASN A 130 -11.19 1.06 -16.16
CA ASN A 130 -12.63 0.78 -16.10
C ASN A 130 -12.96 -0.68 -16.42
N ALA A 131 -12.24 -1.27 -17.39
CA ALA A 131 -12.45 -2.65 -17.80
C ALA A 131 -11.72 -3.65 -16.88
N SER A 132 -10.51 -3.31 -16.41
CA SER A 132 -9.61 -4.28 -15.75
C SER A 132 -9.74 -4.31 -14.22
N TYR A 133 -10.05 -3.17 -13.59
CA TYR A 133 -10.10 -3.09 -12.12
C TYR A 133 -11.09 -4.06 -11.49
N PRO A 134 -12.35 -4.20 -11.96
CA PRO A 134 -13.33 -5.06 -11.30
C PRO A 134 -12.89 -6.53 -11.20
N ALA A 135 -12.25 -7.06 -12.27
CA ALA A 135 -11.72 -8.41 -12.27
C ALA A 135 -10.55 -8.57 -11.29
N SER A 136 -9.68 -7.56 -11.19
CA SER A 136 -8.55 -7.56 -10.25
C SER A 136 -9.04 -7.48 -8.79
N ALA A 137 -10.00 -6.60 -8.51
CA ALA A 137 -10.56 -6.37 -7.18
C ALA A 137 -11.26 -7.62 -6.60
N ARG A 138 -11.99 -8.38 -7.42
CA ARG A 138 -12.65 -9.64 -7.01
C ARG A 138 -11.68 -10.71 -6.51
N LEU A 139 -10.40 -10.64 -6.89
CA LEU A 139 -9.36 -11.57 -6.44
C LEU A 139 -8.75 -11.18 -5.08
N VAL A 140 -9.14 -10.02 -4.52
CA VAL A 140 -8.63 -9.53 -3.24
C VAL A 140 -9.58 -9.95 -2.13
N LYS A 141 -9.12 -10.88 -1.28
CA LYS A 141 -9.90 -11.39 -0.16
C LYS A 141 -10.17 -10.28 0.85
N GLY A 142 -11.40 -10.21 1.36
CA GLY A 142 -11.82 -9.25 2.37
C GLY A 142 -12.19 -7.86 1.83
N LEU A 143 -12.04 -7.61 0.51
CA LEU A 143 -12.52 -6.38 -0.09
C LEU A 143 -14.05 -6.45 -0.33
N PRO A 144 -14.84 -5.52 0.24
CA PRO A 144 -16.28 -5.47 0.04
C PRO A 144 -16.69 -5.36 -1.44
N GLU A 145 -17.82 -5.97 -1.79
CA GLU A 145 -18.28 -6.12 -3.18
C GLU A 145 -18.54 -4.77 -3.86
N GLU A 146 -19.02 -3.78 -3.12
CA GLU A 146 -19.24 -2.42 -3.62
C GLU A 146 -17.94 -1.76 -4.10
N LEU A 147 -16.80 -2.08 -3.46
CA LEU A 147 -15.48 -1.57 -3.84
C LEU A 147 -14.88 -2.29 -5.06
N HIS A 148 -15.59 -3.26 -5.66
CA HIS A 148 -15.18 -3.85 -6.95
C HIS A 148 -15.53 -2.92 -8.12
N GLN A 149 -16.41 -1.94 -7.90
CA GLN A 149 -16.72 -0.90 -8.88
C GLN A 149 -15.68 0.21 -8.83
N LEU A 150 -15.05 0.53 -9.97
CA LEU A 150 -13.94 1.49 -10.01
C LEU A 150 -14.33 2.87 -9.50
N ALA A 151 -15.51 3.38 -9.86
CA ALA A 151 -15.95 4.71 -9.43
C ALA A 151 -16.05 4.78 -7.89
N VAL A 152 -16.72 3.81 -7.27
CA VAL A 152 -16.89 3.72 -5.81
C VAL A 152 -15.55 3.55 -5.11
N ALA A 153 -14.66 2.72 -5.68
CA ALA A 153 -13.30 2.52 -5.19
C ALA A 153 -12.48 3.82 -5.18
N LEU A 154 -12.50 4.58 -6.28
CA LEU A 154 -11.77 5.85 -6.37
C LEU A 154 -12.36 6.91 -5.43
N GLU A 155 -13.69 7.01 -5.33
CA GLU A 155 -14.35 7.90 -4.38
C GLU A 155 -13.97 7.58 -2.93
N CYS A 156 -13.95 6.29 -2.56
CA CYS A 156 -13.53 5.85 -1.23
C CYS A 156 -12.08 6.20 -0.94
N LEU A 157 -11.16 5.97 -1.90
CA LEU A 157 -9.76 6.34 -1.74
C LEU A 157 -9.56 7.86 -1.66
N ALA A 158 -10.32 8.64 -2.43
CA ALA A 158 -10.27 10.09 -2.48
C ALA A 158 -10.53 10.74 -1.11
N VAL A 159 -11.47 10.21 -0.32
CA VAL A 159 -11.76 10.69 1.05
C VAL A 159 -10.50 10.73 1.92
N CYS A 160 -9.63 9.73 1.77
CA CYS A 160 -8.40 9.63 2.52
C CYS A 160 -7.25 10.42 1.86
N MET A 161 -7.06 10.27 0.54
CA MET A 161 -5.86 10.75 -0.15
C MET A 161 -5.93 12.21 -0.59
N ASP A 162 -7.09 12.70 -1.05
CA ASP A 162 -7.22 14.06 -1.59
C ASP A 162 -6.85 15.17 -0.60
N PRO A 163 -7.17 15.07 0.71
CA PRO A 163 -6.73 16.06 1.68
C PRO A 163 -5.20 16.17 1.78
N ILE A 164 -4.48 15.05 1.67
CA ILE A 164 -3.00 15.01 1.69
C ILE A 164 -2.44 15.51 0.35
N LEU A 165 -2.96 15.00 -0.78
CA LEU A 165 -2.49 15.37 -2.13
C LEU A 165 -2.69 16.87 -2.42
N ALA A 166 -3.78 17.45 -1.94
CA ALA A 166 -4.04 18.89 -2.06
C ALA A 166 -3.33 19.75 -0.99
N GLY A 167 -2.54 19.14 -0.09
CA GLY A 167 -1.85 19.85 1.00
C GLY A 167 -2.77 20.44 2.07
N ARG A 168 -4.04 20.02 2.14
CA ARG A 168 -5.03 20.50 3.12
C ARG A 168 -4.87 19.83 4.48
N VAL A 169 -4.29 18.64 4.52
CA VAL A 169 -3.92 17.91 5.74
C VAL A 169 -2.42 17.62 5.68
N THR A 170 -1.69 18.04 6.70
CA THR A 170 -0.24 17.80 6.84
C THR A 170 0.12 17.22 8.21
N VAL A 171 -0.84 17.22 9.14
CA VAL A 171 -0.71 16.73 10.52
C VAL A 171 -1.98 16.01 10.95
N GLY A 172 -1.86 15.16 11.97
CA GLY A 172 -2.96 14.36 12.49
C GLY A 172 -2.89 12.91 12.03
N LYS A 173 -3.93 12.15 12.35
CA LYS A 173 -3.96 10.70 12.16
C LYS A 173 -5.20 10.30 11.38
N TRP A 174 -5.03 9.46 10.37
CA TRP A 174 -6.14 8.79 9.71
C TRP A 174 -6.77 7.83 10.70
N ASP A 175 -8.07 7.95 10.92
CA ASP A 175 -8.87 7.02 11.73
C ASP A 175 -9.63 6.10 10.79
N HIS A 176 -9.21 4.83 10.70
CA HIS A 176 -9.85 3.87 9.82
C HIS A 176 -11.26 3.48 10.26
N THR A 177 -11.59 3.63 11.55
CA THR A 177 -12.94 3.32 12.03
C THR A 177 -13.90 4.45 11.66
N ALA A 178 -13.47 5.70 11.81
CA ALA A 178 -14.28 6.87 11.48
C ALA A 178 -14.18 7.29 10.00
N GLN A 179 -13.27 6.69 9.23
CA GLN A 179 -12.98 7.01 7.83
C GLN A 179 -12.73 8.51 7.61
N ARG A 180 -11.93 9.12 8.50
CA ARG A 180 -11.61 10.56 8.43
C ARG A 180 -10.26 10.88 9.05
N TRP A 181 -9.71 12.01 8.65
CA TRP A 181 -8.57 12.62 9.34
C TRP A 181 -9.00 13.23 10.66
N SER A 182 -8.39 12.78 11.75
CA SER A 182 -8.47 13.47 13.03
C SER A 182 -7.51 14.67 13.01
N ARG A 183 -7.95 15.82 13.50
CA ARG A 183 -7.01 16.90 13.84
C ARG A 183 -6.15 16.40 14.99
N SER A 184 -4.84 16.62 14.91
CA SER A 184 -3.98 16.46 16.07
C SER A 184 -4.53 17.35 17.19
N THR A 185 -5.01 16.76 18.29
CA THR A 185 -5.11 17.48 19.54
C THR A 185 -3.68 17.73 19.97
N ASP A 186 -3.24 18.97 19.84
CA ASP A 186 -1.96 19.46 20.31
C ASP A 186 -1.70 18.93 21.73
N PRO A 187 -0.64 18.14 21.99
CA PRO A 187 -0.28 17.76 23.35
C PRO A 187 0.20 18.96 24.19
N PHE A 188 0.36 20.14 23.58
CA PHE A 188 0.76 21.38 24.25
C PHE A 188 -0.32 22.48 24.20
N GLY A 189 -1.60 22.09 24.20
CA GLY A 189 -2.70 23.02 24.44
C GLY A 189 -2.71 23.56 25.88
N GLY A 190 -1.98 24.65 26.13
CA GLY A 190 -2.18 25.55 27.27
C GLY A 190 -0.94 25.84 28.10
N LEU A 191 -0.18 26.87 27.72
CA LEU A 191 0.12 28.08 28.50
C LEU A 191 0.81 29.12 27.61
#